data_AF-A0A938MCU3-F1
#
_entry.id   AF-A0A938MCU3-F1
#
_cell.length_a   1.000
_cell.length_b   1.000
_cell.length_c   1.000
_cell.angle_alpha   90.00
_cell.angle_beta   90.00
_cell.angle_gamma   90.00
#
_symmetry.space_group_name_H-M   'P 1'
#
loop_
_entity.id
_entity.type
_entity.pdbx_description
1 polymer ?
#
loop_
_entity_poly.entity_id
_entity_poly.type
_entity_poly.pdbx_seq_one_letter_code
_entity_poly.pdbx_strand_id
1 'polypeptide(L)'
;MSKVMSTEAPRHWDAETLRIHRAATVMLGYMNPAAWYRPEGLDFSRFAEETGQQGSLPRLRRGGVDVIVLSHGVETEPTGVTPATLDRPAAAPTSQPVFLSGQQVRHLLRSLDGIRRVLDANASEVGLALTVADAERLNREGRTAVFLHLTGAWIGGDLAALRAYHQLGVRAIHPAI
;
A
#
# COMPACT_ATOMS: atom_id res chain seq x y z
N MET A 1 -7.43 23.11 -16.84
CA MET A 1 -6.05 22.83 -17.29
C MET A 1 -6.03 21.46 -17.94
N SER A 2 -5.85 21.41 -19.26
CA SER A 2 -5.79 20.17 -20.04
C SER A 2 -4.47 19.45 -19.76
N LYS A 3 -4.53 18.19 -19.32
CA LYS A 3 -3.35 17.35 -19.09
C LYS A 3 -2.77 17.00 -20.46
N VAL A 4 -1.64 17.60 -20.81
CA VAL A 4 -0.85 17.22 -21.99
C VAL A 4 -0.49 15.74 -21.81
N MET A 5 -1.16 14.87 -22.57
CA MET A 5 -0.75 13.48 -22.71
C MET A 5 0.56 13.51 -23.50
N SER A 6 1.66 13.15 -22.84
CA SER A 6 2.94 12.92 -23.52
C SER A 6 2.73 11.96 -24.68
N THR A 7 3.13 12.39 -25.86
CA THR A 7 3.08 11.64 -27.13
C THR A 7 4.35 10.81 -27.36
N GLU A 8 5.22 10.63 -26.35
CA GLU A 8 6.34 9.70 -26.47
C GLU A 8 5.80 8.27 -26.64
N ALA A 9 6.17 7.63 -27.76
CA ALA A 9 6.03 6.19 -27.92
C ALA A 9 6.65 5.48 -26.69
N PRO A 10 6.06 4.39 -26.18
CA PRO A 10 6.59 3.69 -25.02
C PRO A 10 8.06 3.35 -25.30
N ARG A 11 8.96 3.79 -24.42
CA ARG A 11 10.38 3.44 -24.50
C ARG A 11 10.45 1.91 -24.46
N HIS A 12 10.83 1.30 -25.58
CA HIS A 12 11.16 -0.11 -25.60
C HIS A 12 12.41 -0.28 -24.74
N TRP A 13 12.26 -0.97 -23.60
CA TRP A 13 13.41 -1.34 -22.77
C TRP A 13 14.31 -2.25 -23.59
N ASP A 14 15.61 -1.95 -23.61
CA ASP A 14 16.57 -2.82 -24.28
C ASP A 14 16.69 -4.18 -23.57
N ALA A 15 17.26 -5.15 -24.27
CA ALA A 15 17.39 -6.52 -23.77
C ALA A 15 18.20 -6.59 -22.46
N GLU A 16 19.16 -5.70 -22.29
CA GLU A 16 20.01 -5.65 -21.10
C GLU A 16 19.25 -5.15 -19.88
N THR A 17 18.42 -4.11 -20.04
CA THR A 17 17.52 -3.60 -19.00
C THR A 17 16.57 -4.70 -18.52
N LEU A 18 15.95 -5.42 -19.46
CA LEU A 18 15.04 -6.53 -19.12
C LEU A 18 15.78 -7.69 -18.43
N ARG A 19 17.03 -7.96 -18.83
CA ARG A 19 17.86 -8.98 -18.20
C ARG A 19 18.18 -8.62 -16.75
N ILE A 20 18.60 -7.38 -16.49
CA ILE A 20 18.89 -6.88 -15.13
C ILE A 20 17.62 -6.93 -14.28
N HIS A 21 16.50 -6.41 -14.81
CA HIS A 21 15.22 -6.38 -14.11
C HIS A 21 14.77 -7.78 -13.68
N ARG A 22 14.85 -8.76 -14.57
CA ARG A 22 14.45 -10.16 -14.29
C ARG A 22 15.41 -10.90 -13.35
N ALA A 23 16.64 -10.43 -13.22
CA ALA A 23 17.64 -11.04 -12.35
C ALA A 23 17.64 -10.43 -10.93
N ALA A 24 17.04 -9.25 -10.75
CA ALA A 24 16.95 -8.56 -9.47
C ALA A 24 15.69 -8.96 -8.70
N THR A 25 15.75 -8.91 -7.37
CA THR A 25 14.54 -8.84 -6.55
C THR A 25 14.03 -7.40 -6.56
N VAL A 26 12.83 -7.21 -7.09
CA VAL A 26 12.21 -5.89 -7.23
C VAL A 26 11.24 -5.65 -6.09
N MET A 27 11.52 -4.61 -5.30
CA MET A 27 10.69 -4.21 -4.16
C MET A 27 9.97 -2.90 -4.45
N LEU A 28 8.64 -2.90 -4.35
CA LEU A 28 7.82 -1.70 -4.31
C LEU A 28 7.69 -1.23 -2.86
N GLY A 29 8.43 -0.18 -2.51
CA GLY A 29 8.59 0.30 -1.13
C GLY A 29 7.36 0.97 -0.49
N TYR A 30 6.33 1.31 -1.28
CA TYR A 30 5.08 1.84 -0.77
C TYR A 30 3.98 1.67 -1.82
N MET A 31 2.87 1.03 -1.45
CA MET A 31 1.67 0.97 -2.27
C MET A 31 0.43 0.99 -1.39
N ASN A 32 -0.49 1.91 -1.67
CA ASN A 32 -1.77 1.97 -0.98
C ASN A 32 -2.82 1.20 -1.79
N PRO A 33 -3.35 0.07 -1.28
CA PRO A 33 -4.40 -0.66 -1.98
C PRO A 33 -5.70 0.15 -1.95
N ALA A 34 -6.45 0.11 -3.05
CA ALA A 34 -7.79 0.68 -3.04
C ALA A 34 -8.70 -0.10 -2.08
N ALA A 35 -9.49 0.64 -1.32
CA ALA A 35 -10.50 0.12 -0.41
C ALA A 35 -11.90 0.59 -0.82
N TRP A 36 -12.89 -0.30 -0.76
CA TRP A 36 -14.30 0.09 -0.71
C TRP A 36 -14.87 -0.11 0.68
N TYR A 37 -15.70 0.85 1.07
CA TYR A 37 -16.55 0.75 2.23
C TYR A 37 -17.84 0.02 1.82
N ARG A 38 -18.00 -1.21 2.31
CA ARG A 38 -19.22 -2.00 2.17
C ARG A 38 -19.91 -2.18 3.53
N PRO A 39 -21.21 -2.50 3.58
CA PRO A 39 -21.89 -2.82 4.84
C PRO A 39 -21.19 -3.93 5.64
N GLU A 40 -20.57 -4.89 4.95
CA GLU A 40 -19.86 -6.03 5.54
C GLU A 40 -18.44 -5.69 6.03
N GLY A 41 -17.93 -4.49 5.70
CA GLY A 41 -16.61 -4.02 6.11
C GLY A 41 -15.80 -3.40 4.97
N LEU A 42 -14.49 -3.34 5.19
CA LEU A 42 -13.55 -2.86 4.16
C LEU A 42 -13.22 -3.99 3.19
N ASP A 43 -13.35 -3.67 1.91
CA ASP A 43 -13.08 -4.57 0.79
C ASP A 43 -11.88 -4.08 -0.01
N PHE A 44 -10.86 -4.93 -0.11
CA PHE A 44 -9.61 -4.68 -0.84
C PHE A 44 -9.49 -5.55 -2.09
N SER A 45 -10.58 -6.18 -2.56
CA SER A 45 -10.52 -7.19 -3.65
C SER A 45 -9.87 -6.67 -4.93
N ARG A 46 -10.02 -5.38 -5.24
CA ARG A 46 -9.38 -4.79 -6.44
C ARG A 46 -7.86 -4.78 -6.41
N PHE A 47 -7.24 -4.98 -5.24
CA PHE A 47 -5.83 -5.29 -5.21
C PHE A 47 -5.53 -6.55 -6.04
N ALA A 48 -6.36 -7.59 -5.96
CA ALA A 48 -6.15 -8.84 -6.68
C ALA A 48 -6.71 -8.85 -8.12
N GLU A 49 -7.53 -7.87 -8.50
CA GLU A 49 -8.20 -7.85 -9.80
C GLU A 49 -7.41 -7.09 -10.89
N GLU A 50 -7.61 -7.45 -12.16
CA GLU A 50 -7.11 -6.64 -13.27
C GLU A 50 -7.95 -5.37 -13.40
N THR A 51 -7.37 -4.23 -13.03
CA THR A 51 -8.05 -2.94 -12.99
C THR A 51 -7.19 -1.85 -13.61
N GLY A 52 -7.80 -0.69 -13.87
CA GLY A 52 -7.07 0.50 -14.31
C GLY A 52 -6.09 1.07 -13.27
N GLN A 53 -6.11 0.57 -12.03
CA GLN A 53 -5.22 1.04 -10.96
C GLN A 53 -3.79 0.61 -11.20
N GLN A 54 -2.82 1.47 -10.85
CA GLN A 54 -1.41 1.19 -11.08
C GLN A 54 -0.89 0.03 -10.20
N GLY A 55 -1.46 -0.14 -9.01
CA GLY A 55 -0.97 -1.05 -7.96
C GLY A 55 -1.73 -2.37 -7.83
N SER A 56 -2.42 -2.86 -8.85
CA SER A 56 -3.05 -4.19 -8.77
C SER A 56 -2.02 -5.32 -8.91
N LEU A 57 -2.25 -6.43 -8.19
CA LEU A 57 -1.41 -7.61 -8.18
C LEU A 57 -1.12 -8.15 -9.60
N PRO A 58 -2.10 -8.28 -10.53
CA PRO A 58 -1.79 -8.72 -11.89
C PRO A 58 -0.78 -7.82 -12.62
N ARG A 59 -0.88 -6.50 -12.42
CA ARG A 59 0.02 -5.53 -13.05
C ARG A 59 1.40 -5.52 -12.39
N LEU A 60 1.45 -5.65 -11.06
CA LEU A 60 2.70 -5.78 -10.32
C LEU A 60 3.46 -7.05 -10.72
N ARG A 61 2.76 -8.18 -10.83
CA ARG A 61 3.35 -9.44 -11.32
C ARG A 61 3.84 -9.33 -12.76
N ARG A 62 3.05 -8.73 -13.67
CA ARG A 62 3.47 -8.46 -15.06
C ARG A 62 4.69 -7.54 -15.13
N GLY A 63 4.77 -6.59 -14.19
CA GLY A 63 5.91 -5.69 -14.02
C GLY A 63 7.12 -6.34 -13.34
N GLY A 64 7.05 -7.61 -12.94
CA GLY A 64 8.13 -8.31 -12.23
C GLY A 64 8.41 -7.75 -10.84
N VAL A 65 7.37 -7.40 -10.08
CA VAL A 65 7.50 -7.00 -8.67
C VAL A 65 7.41 -8.22 -7.77
N ASP A 66 8.48 -8.49 -7.03
CA ASP A 66 8.59 -9.64 -6.14
C ASP A 66 8.14 -9.31 -4.72
N VAL A 67 8.38 -8.09 -4.25
CA VAL A 67 8.08 -7.65 -2.88
C VAL A 67 7.26 -6.37 -2.89
N ILE A 68 6.19 -6.33 -2.11
CA ILE A 68 5.29 -5.19 -1.96
C ILE A 68 5.25 -4.75 -0.50
N VAL A 69 5.45 -3.46 -0.24
CA VAL A 69 5.10 -2.84 1.05
C VAL A 69 3.69 -2.27 0.94
N LEU A 70 2.72 -3.08 1.36
CA LEU A 70 1.30 -2.73 1.30
C LEU A 70 0.97 -1.82 2.47
N SER A 71 0.69 -0.57 2.15
CA SER A 71 0.64 0.56 3.06
C SER A 71 -0.77 1.10 3.18
N HIS A 72 -1.44 0.86 4.30
CA HIS A 72 -2.78 1.39 4.53
C HIS A 72 -2.80 2.30 5.76
N GLY A 73 -3.62 3.33 5.72
CA GLY A 73 -3.53 4.42 6.69
C GLY A 73 -4.87 4.99 7.09
N VAL A 74 -4.80 6.08 7.83
CA VAL A 74 -5.98 6.82 8.26
C VAL A 74 -6.62 7.49 7.05
N GLU A 75 -7.91 7.26 6.86
CA GLU A 75 -8.71 7.98 5.87
C GLU A 75 -8.74 9.46 6.21
N THR A 76 -8.48 10.30 5.21
CA THR A 76 -8.53 11.76 5.37
C THR A 76 -9.49 12.39 4.39
N GLU A 77 -10.23 13.39 4.83
CA GLU A 77 -11.09 14.19 3.96
C GLU A 77 -10.46 15.56 3.68
N PRO A 78 -10.63 16.13 2.48
CA PRO A 78 -10.16 17.47 2.17
C PRO A 78 -10.88 18.53 3.02
N THR A 79 -10.13 19.43 3.65
CA THR A 79 -10.67 20.54 4.45
C THR A 79 -10.49 21.91 3.79
N GLY A 80 -9.77 21.97 2.67
CA GLY A 80 -9.49 23.21 1.95
C GLY A 80 -8.08 23.27 1.40
N VAL A 81 -7.55 24.49 1.29
CA VAL A 81 -6.21 24.79 0.77
C VAL A 81 -5.57 25.80 1.70
N THR A 82 -4.35 25.52 2.14
CA THR A 82 -3.56 26.52 2.87
C THR A 82 -3.01 27.55 1.87
N PRO A 83 -3.00 28.85 2.19
CA PRO A 83 -2.47 29.87 1.30
C PRO A 83 -1.00 29.61 0.92
N ALA A 84 -0.56 30.14 -0.22
CA ALA A 84 0.86 30.22 -0.52
C ALA A 84 1.54 31.16 0.49
N THR A 85 2.69 30.76 1.00
CA THR A 85 3.55 31.57 1.87
C THR A 85 4.91 31.77 1.20
N LEU A 86 5.74 32.69 1.71
CA LEU A 86 7.11 32.87 1.22
C LEU A 86 7.92 31.56 1.27
N ASP A 87 7.71 30.75 2.31
CA ASP A 87 8.39 29.46 2.49
C ASP A 87 7.71 28.29 1.74
N ARG A 88 6.50 28.52 1.21
CA ARG A 88 5.74 27.51 0.49
C ARG A 88 4.96 28.16 -0.66
N PRO A 89 5.59 28.32 -1.83
CA PRO A 89 5.09 29.14 -2.93
C PRO A 89 3.85 28.58 -3.63
N ALA A 90 3.39 27.37 -3.27
CA ALA A 90 2.16 26.77 -3.75
C ALA A 90 1.16 26.59 -2.60
N ALA A 91 -0.11 26.91 -2.88
CA ALA A 91 -1.21 26.49 -2.02
C ALA A 91 -1.23 24.96 -1.95
N ALA A 92 -1.21 24.39 -0.76
CA ALA A 92 -1.30 22.93 -0.60
C ALA A 92 -2.68 22.53 -0.06
N PRO A 93 -3.25 21.43 -0.54
CA PRO A 93 -4.44 20.84 0.05
C PRO A 93 -4.22 20.60 1.54
N THR A 94 -5.23 20.93 2.33
CA THR A 94 -5.33 20.49 3.73
C THR A 94 -6.30 19.34 3.82
N SER A 95 -6.02 18.39 4.70
CA SER A 95 -6.93 17.31 5.02
C SER A 95 -6.98 17.08 6.52
N GLN A 96 -8.08 16.47 6.98
CA GLN A 96 -8.24 16.03 8.36
C GLN A 96 -8.60 14.55 8.41
N PRO A 97 -8.27 13.85 9.52
CA PRO A 97 -8.71 12.48 9.72
C PRO A 97 -10.24 12.37 9.73
N VAL A 98 -10.78 11.41 8.99
CA VAL A 98 -12.21 11.06 9.05
C VAL A 98 -12.53 10.36 10.38
N PHE A 99 -11.62 9.49 10.83
CA PHE A 99 -11.73 8.81 12.12
C PHE A 99 -10.89 9.54 13.16
N LEU A 100 -11.46 9.73 14.36
CA LEU A 100 -10.81 10.45 15.44
C LEU A 100 -10.50 9.52 16.62
N SER A 101 -9.35 9.74 17.27
CA SER A 101 -8.98 9.06 18.52
C SER A 101 -9.04 7.53 18.39
N GLY A 102 -9.70 6.83 19.32
CA GLY A 102 -9.83 5.36 19.29
C GLY A 102 -10.54 4.80 18.04
N GLN A 103 -11.28 5.62 17.28
CA GLN A 103 -11.88 5.18 16.00
C GLN A 103 -10.81 4.86 14.97
N GLN A 104 -9.66 5.53 15.00
CA GLN A 104 -8.55 5.26 14.08
C GLN A 104 -7.98 3.86 14.31
N VAL A 105 -7.81 3.46 15.58
CA VAL A 105 -7.34 2.11 15.93
C VAL A 105 -8.33 1.07 15.42
N ARG A 106 -9.63 1.27 15.65
CA ARG A 106 -10.68 0.37 15.15
C ARG A 106 -10.70 0.27 13.63
N HIS A 107 -10.54 1.39 12.93
CA HIS A 107 -10.48 1.42 11.48
C HIS A 107 -9.29 0.60 10.97
N LEU A 108 -8.08 0.86 11.48
CA LEU A 108 -6.86 0.15 11.08
C LEU A 108 -6.96 -1.36 11.32
N LEU A 109 -7.56 -1.79 12.44
CA LEU A 109 -7.80 -3.22 12.70
C LEU A 109 -8.73 -3.86 11.66
N ARG A 110 -9.79 -3.16 11.25
CA ARG A 110 -10.71 -3.62 10.18
C ARG A 110 -10.02 -3.64 8.82
N SER A 111 -9.15 -2.67 8.55
CA SER A 111 -8.38 -2.64 7.31
C SER A 111 -7.41 -3.81 7.22
N LEU A 112 -6.69 -4.12 8.30
CA LEU A 112 -5.79 -5.27 8.38
C LEU A 112 -6.53 -6.58 8.15
N ASP A 113 -7.71 -6.76 8.75
CA ASP A 113 -8.59 -7.91 8.49
C ASP A 113 -8.96 -8.02 7.01
N GLY A 114 -9.44 -6.93 6.40
CA GLY A 114 -9.84 -6.91 4.99
C GLY A 114 -8.68 -7.22 4.05
N ILE A 115 -7.52 -6.62 4.29
CA ILE A 115 -6.31 -6.91 3.53
C ILE A 115 -5.94 -8.39 3.68
N ARG A 116 -5.97 -8.93 4.90
CA ARG A 116 -5.58 -10.31 5.16
C ARG A 116 -6.49 -11.30 4.43
N ARG A 117 -7.80 -11.06 4.45
CA ARG A 117 -8.77 -11.87 3.69
C ARG A 117 -8.45 -11.91 2.19
N VAL A 118 -8.06 -10.78 1.60
CA VAL A 118 -7.68 -10.73 0.19
C VAL A 118 -6.37 -11.49 -0.07
N LEU A 119 -5.38 -11.38 0.81
CA LEU A 119 -4.13 -12.14 0.68
C LEU A 119 -4.38 -13.65 0.79
N ASP A 120 -5.20 -14.08 1.75
CA ASP A 120 -5.52 -15.50 1.96
C ASP A 120 -6.35 -16.06 0.80
N ALA A 121 -7.29 -15.29 0.24
CA ALA A 121 -8.06 -15.68 -0.93
C ALA A 121 -7.23 -15.82 -2.21
N ASN A 122 -6.04 -15.21 -2.27
CA ASN A 122 -5.12 -15.23 -3.40
C ASN A 122 -3.78 -15.90 -3.05
N ALA A 123 -3.80 -16.84 -2.09
CA ALA A 123 -2.60 -17.44 -1.54
C ALA A 123 -1.69 -18.15 -2.56
N SER A 124 -2.22 -18.56 -3.72
CA SER A 124 -1.43 -19.12 -4.82
C SER A 124 -0.51 -18.11 -5.52
N GLU A 125 -0.79 -16.81 -5.39
CA GLU A 125 -0.09 -15.75 -6.12
C GLU A 125 0.64 -14.78 -5.19
N VAL A 126 0.17 -14.62 -3.96
CA VAL A 126 0.68 -13.66 -2.98
C VAL A 126 0.77 -14.28 -1.59
N GLY A 127 1.62 -13.73 -0.72
CA GLY A 127 1.70 -14.14 0.67
C GLY A 127 2.20 -13.05 1.60
N LEU A 128 1.75 -13.08 2.86
CA LEU A 128 2.29 -12.21 3.91
C LEU A 128 3.68 -12.67 4.32
N ALA A 129 4.66 -11.77 4.25
CA ALA A 129 6.00 -11.93 4.77
C ALA A 129 6.13 -11.22 6.12
N LEU A 130 6.68 -11.93 7.10
CA LEU A 130 6.97 -11.39 8.43
C LEU A 130 8.47 -11.10 8.61
N THR A 131 9.30 -11.69 7.76
CA THR A 131 10.75 -11.59 7.73
C THR A 131 11.24 -11.53 6.29
N VAL A 132 12.50 -11.15 6.08
CA VAL A 132 13.15 -11.24 4.76
C VAL A 132 13.19 -12.69 4.27
N ALA A 133 13.45 -13.65 5.15
CA ALA A 133 13.46 -15.07 4.80
C ALA A 133 12.07 -15.57 4.30
N ASP A 134 10.97 -15.03 4.85
CA ASP A 134 9.63 -15.31 4.31
C ASP A 134 9.48 -14.77 2.89
N ALA A 135 9.95 -13.55 2.64
CA ALA A 135 9.87 -12.96 1.31
C ALA A 135 10.69 -13.76 0.29
N GLU A 136 11.92 -14.16 0.64
CA GLU A 136 12.76 -15.02 -0.20
C GLU A 136 12.12 -16.39 -0.47
N ARG A 137 11.48 -16.99 0.54
CA ARG A 137 10.76 -18.25 0.40
C ARG A 137 9.55 -18.10 -0.54
N LEU A 138 8.73 -17.06 -0.35
CA LEU A 138 7.57 -16.78 -1.19
C LEU A 138 7.97 -16.56 -2.66
N ASN A 139 9.03 -15.79 -2.90
CA ASN A 139 9.52 -15.53 -4.25
C ASN A 139 10.02 -16.83 -4.93
N ARG A 140 10.71 -17.72 -4.19
CA ARG A 140 11.10 -19.05 -4.69
C ARG A 140 9.89 -19.94 -5.00
N GLU A 141 8.77 -19.76 -4.31
CA GLU A 141 7.49 -20.42 -4.59
C GLU A 141 6.74 -19.78 -5.79
N GLY A 142 7.30 -18.73 -6.42
CA GLY A 142 6.65 -18.00 -7.52
C GLY A 142 5.58 -17.00 -7.08
N ARG A 143 5.51 -16.71 -5.78
CA ARG A 143 4.52 -15.85 -5.14
C ARG A 143 5.13 -14.49 -4.83
N THR A 144 4.33 -13.43 -4.96
CA THR A 144 4.72 -12.09 -4.52
C THR A 144 4.66 -11.99 -3.01
N ALA A 145 5.72 -11.52 -2.37
CA ALA A 145 5.77 -11.28 -0.94
C ALA A 145 5.17 -9.91 -0.57
N VAL A 146 4.38 -9.86 0.50
CA VAL A 146 3.78 -8.63 1.02
C VAL A 146 4.27 -8.38 2.43
N PHE A 147 4.84 -7.20 2.69
CA PHE A 147 5.00 -6.67 4.04
C PHE A 147 3.86 -5.68 4.32
N LEU A 148 3.22 -5.81 5.48
CA LEU A 148 2.21 -4.85 5.91
C LEU A 148 2.86 -3.63 6.56
N HIS A 149 2.46 -2.46 6.09
CA HIS A 149 2.86 -1.17 6.61
C HIS A 149 1.61 -0.35 6.95
N LEU A 150 1.66 0.42 8.05
CA LEU A 150 0.62 1.38 8.39
C LEU A 150 1.12 2.82 8.22
N THR A 151 0.40 3.65 7.45
CA THR A 151 0.76 5.05 7.22
C THR A 151 -0.16 6.00 7.99
N GLY A 152 0.40 7.06 8.61
CA GLY A 152 -0.36 7.92 9.52
C GLY A 152 -0.96 7.14 10.71
N ALA A 153 -0.29 6.06 11.14
CA ALA A 153 -0.84 5.14 12.12
C ALA A 153 -0.99 5.81 13.49
N TRP A 154 -2.21 5.83 14.02
CA TRP A 154 -2.50 6.33 15.36
C TRP A 154 -2.49 5.19 16.37
N ILE A 155 -1.68 5.33 17.43
CA ILE A 155 -1.60 4.33 18.52
C ILE A 155 -2.40 4.75 19.76
N GLY A 156 -3.06 5.91 19.76
CA GLY A 156 -3.87 6.36 20.90
C GLY A 156 -3.09 6.59 22.19
N GLY A 157 -1.78 6.83 22.11
CA GLY A 157 -0.90 6.90 23.28
C GLY A 157 -0.72 5.56 24.01
N ASP A 158 -1.15 4.43 23.42
CA ASP A 158 -1.07 3.11 24.03
C ASP A 158 -0.22 2.14 23.19
N LEU A 159 0.87 1.67 23.77
CA LEU A 159 1.75 0.68 23.15
C LEU A 159 1.09 -0.69 22.95
N ALA A 160 -0.03 -0.97 23.60
CA ALA A 160 -0.82 -2.17 23.33
C ALA A 160 -1.33 -2.19 21.88
N ALA A 161 -1.72 -1.05 21.32
CA ALA A 161 -2.10 -0.93 19.92
C ALA A 161 -0.92 -1.29 18.99
N LEU A 162 0.27 -0.77 19.28
CA LEU A 162 1.49 -1.08 18.52
C LEU A 162 1.81 -2.59 18.55
N ARG A 163 1.73 -3.22 19.73
CA ARG A 163 1.93 -4.67 19.87
C ARG A 163 0.88 -5.47 19.11
N ALA A 164 -0.38 -5.05 19.15
CA ALA A 164 -1.46 -5.70 18.41
C ALA A 164 -1.23 -5.63 16.89
N TYR A 165 -0.84 -4.46 16.35
CA TYR A 165 -0.49 -4.33 14.93
C TYR A 165 0.66 -5.26 14.53
N HIS A 166 1.72 -5.33 15.35
CA HIS A 166 2.83 -6.22 15.08
C HIS A 166 2.42 -7.70 15.07
N GLN A 167 1.57 -8.12 16.02
CA GLN A 167 1.02 -9.48 16.08
C GLN A 167 0.13 -9.80 14.87
N LEU A 168 -0.58 -8.81 14.33
CA LEU A 168 -1.37 -8.93 13.10
C LEU A 168 -0.51 -8.92 11.81
N GLY A 169 0.80 -8.84 11.94
CA GLY A 169 1.73 -8.96 10.80
C GLY A 169 2.27 -7.65 10.26
N VAL A 170 1.96 -6.50 10.87
CA VAL A 170 2.57 -5.21 10.50
C VAL A 170 4.06 -5.23 10.82
N ARG A 171 4.89 -4.77 9.87
CA ARG A 171 6.36 -4.76 9.97
C ARG A 171 6.99 -3.38 9.86
N ALA A 172 6.20 -2.38 9.48
CA ALA A 172 6.63 -0.98 9.52
C ALA A 172 5.43 -0.09 9.86
N ILE A 173 5.70 1.05 10.50
CA ILE A 173 4.71 2.10 10.68
C ILE A 173 5.33 3.46 10.34
N HIS A 174 4.55 4.31 9.70
CA HIS A 174 4.76 5.74 9.65
C HIS A 174 3.71 6.36 10.61
N PRO A 175 4.13 6.85 11.78
CA PRO A 175 3.20 7.40 12.77
C PRO A 175 2.60 8.73 12.28
N ALA A 176 1.36 9.02 12.70
CA ALA A 176 0.82 10.37 12.61
C ALA A 176 1.55 11.24 13.66
N ILE A 177 2.38 12.18 13.19
CA ILE A 177 3.05 13.19 14.02
C ILE A 177 2.18 14.45 14.05
#